data_AF-A0A1V6RUZ1-F1
#
_entry.id   AF-A0A1V6RUZ1-F1
#
_cell.length_a   1.000
_cell.length_b   1.000
_cell.length_c   1.000
_cell.angle_alpha   90.00
_cell.angle_beta   90.00
_cell.angle_gamma   90.00
#
_symmetry.space_group_name_H-M   'P 1'
#
loop_
_entity.id
_entity.type
_entity.pdbx_description
1 polymer ?
#
loop_
_entity_poly.entity_id
_entity_poly.type
_entity_poly.pdbx_seq_one_letter_code
_entity_poly.pdbx_strand_id
1 'polypeptide(L)'
;MASSNRRDFPRSRPYSQEPSARTIPLKNITILPCQRGDKIFKMWDGVRDEIVKRIDLTHVFAVGCYRMETVDNPRRAPPTIIVSGRHTRHLNTSKSTTDTINAILKRHGLSEVRVEFLEGRYSRNTSDEESGDEPESKRDVDETRPGKFYHDVVRLRSMPGQNLALKENSST
;
A
#
# COMPACT_ATOMS: atom_id res chain seq x y z
N MET A 1 -65.04 -15.06 -10.98
CA MET A 1 -63.81 -15.08 -11.80
C MET A 1 -63.58 -13.64 -12.27
N ALA A 2 -62.45 -12.95 -12.16
CA ALA A 2 -61.23 -13.07 -11.37
C ALA A 2 -60.70 -11.62 -11.26
N SER A 3 -60.58 -11.07 -10.05
CA SER A 3 -60.07 -9.70 -9.85
C SER A 3 -58.54 -9.72 -9.85
N SER A 4 -57.95 -9.18 -10.92
CA SER A 4 -56.51 -9.10 -11.13
C SER A 4 -55.92 -7.84 -10.50
N ASN A 5 -55.42 -7.96 -9.26
CA ASN A 5 -54.66 -6.90 -8.59
C ASN A 5 -53.23 -6.84 -9.12
N ARG A 6 -52.92 -5.86 -9.98
CA ARG A 6 -51.54 -5.48 -10.33
C ARG A 6 -50.94 -4.70 -9.17
N ARG A 7 -49.92 -5.26 -8.52
CA ARG A 7 -49.10 -4.56 -7.54
C ARG A 7 -47.95 -3.87 -8.28
N ASP A 8 -47.97 -2.55 -8.33
CA ASP A 8 -46.83 -1.74 -8.74
C ASP A 8 -45.73 -1.82 -7.66
N PHE A 9 -44.63 -2.49 -8.01
CA PHE A 9 -43.43 -2.46 -7.18
C PHE A 9 -42.64 -1.19 -7.49
N PRO A 10 -42.28 -0.37 -6.48
CA PRO A 10 -41.41 0.77 -6.70
C PRO A 10 -40.03 0.26 -7.14
N ARG A 11 -39.64 0.59 -8.37
CA ARG A 11 -38.28 0.42 -8.89
C ARG A 11 -37.33 1.24 -8.00
N SER A 12 -36.74 0.56 -7.01
CA SER A 12 -35.58 1.06 -6.29
C SER A 12 -34.46 1.31 -7.29
N ARG A 13 -34.12 2.60 -7.50
CA ARG A 13 -32.97 3.01 -8.29
C ARG A 13 -31.71 2.38 -7.67
N PRO A 14 -30.90 1.63 -8.42
CA PRO A 14 -29.60 1.19 -7.92
C PRO A 14 -28.74 2.43 -7.74
N TYR A 15 -28.43 2.74 -6.49
CA TYR A 15 -27.49 3.79 -6.10
C TYR A 15 -26.09 3.32 -6.51
N SER A 16 -25.74 3.48 -7.79
CA SER A 16 -24.35 3.41 -8.26
C SER A 16 -23.65 4.66 -7.75
N GLN A 17 -23.20 4.63 -6.49
CA GLN A 17 -22.03 5.41 -6.12
C GLN A 17 -20.84 4.70 -6.77
N GLU A 18 -20.51 5.10 -7.99
CA GLU A 18 -19.14 4.90 -8.45
C GLU A 18 -18.22 5.53 -7.39
N PRO A 19 -17.23 4.79 -6.87
CA PRO A 19 -16.18 5.39 -6.08
C PRO A 19 -15.40 6.30 -7.01
N SER A 20 -15.85 7.55 -7.11
CA SER A 20 -15.06 8.67 -7.60
C SER A 20 -13.68 8.50 -6.98
N ALA A 21 -12.70 8.16 -7.82
CA ALA A 21 -11.31 7.99 -7.43
C ALA A 21 -10.80 9.38 -7.00
N ARG A 22 -11.15 9.78 -5.78
CA ARG A 22 -10.75 11.04 -5.17
C ARG A 22 -9.26 10.90 -4.93
N THR A 23 -8.49 11.45 -5.87
CA THR A 23 -7.06 11.64 -5.68
C THR A 23 -6.93 12.67 -4.56
N ILE A 24 -6.69 12.21 -3.33
CA ILE A 24 -6.58 13.11 -2.18
C ILE A 24 -5.31 13.93 -2.41
N PRO A 25 -5.41 15.28 -2.43
CA PRO A 25 -4.23 16.11 -2.57
C PRO A 25 -3.30 15.87 -1.37
N LEU A 26 -2.13 15.29 -1.62
CA LEU A 26 -1.10 15.00 -0.61
C LEU A 26 -0.71 16.23 0.24
N LYS A 27 -0.96 17.44 -0.25
CA LYS A 27 -0.63 18.70 0.43
C LYS A 27 -1.31 18.88 1.80
N ASN A 28 -2.40 18.15 2.07
CA ASN A 28 -3.19 18.28 3.29
C ASN A 28 -3.20 17.00 4.14
N ILE A 29 -2.27 16.07 3.88
CA ILE A 29 -2.19 14.79 4.58
C ILE A 29 -0.95 14.76 5.46
N THR A 30 -1.15 14.53 6.76
CA THR A 30 -0.08 14.19 7.69
C THR A 30 -0.05 12.68 7.88
N ILE A 31 1.09 12.06 7.59
CA ILE A 31 1.31 10.62 7.78
C ILE A 31 1.98 10.41 9.14
N LEU A 32 1.29 9.73 10.04
CA LEU A 32 1.78 9.38 11.37
C LEU A 32 1.98 7.87 11.50
N PRO A 33 2.89 7.39 12.37
CA PRO A 33 2.99 5.98 12.66
C PRO A 33 1.70 5.45 13.32
N CYS A 34 1.43 4.16 13.15
CA CYS A 34 0.39 3.49 13.94
C CYS A 34 0.71 3.57 15.44
N GLN A 35 -0.31 3.49 16.28
CA GLN A 35 -0.18 3.51 17.73
C GLN A 35 -0.09 2.08 18.26
N ARG A 36 0.57 1.89 19.41
CA ARG A 36 0.63 0.56 20.07
C ARG A 36 -0.73 -0.02 20.45
N GLY A 37 -1.74 0.84 20.61
CA GLY A 37 -3.13 0.45 20.86
C GLY A 37 -3.87 -0.05 19.62
N ASP A 38 -3.32 0.15 18.42
CA ASP A 38 -3.93 -0.34 17.19
C ASP A 38 -3.82 -1.87 17.11
N LYS A 39 -4.93 -2.55 16.83
CA LYS A 39 -4.93 -4.02 16.71
C LYS A 39 -3.96 -4.51 15.63
N ILE A 40 -3.87 -3.78 14.52
CA ILE A 40 -2.93 -4.09 13.43
C ILE A 40 -1.47 -3.97 13.86
N PHE A 41 -1.15 -3.15 14.86
CA PHE A 41 0.24 -2.91 15.27
C PHE A 41 0.95 -4.20 15.69
N LYS A 42 0.29 -5.04 16.49
CA LYS A 42 0.84 -6.32 16.98
C LYS A 42 0.90 -7.41 15.91
N MET A 43 0.15 -7.24 14.83
CA MET A 43 -0.02 -8.24 13.77
C MET A 43 0.65 -7.81 12.47
N TRP A 44 1.27 -6.63 12.45
CA TRP A 44 1.67 -5.97 11.23
C TRP A 44 2.62 -6.81 10.39
N ASP A 45 3.63 -7.44 11.01
CA ASP A 45 4.59 -8.26 10.26
C ASP A 45 3.90 -9.43 9.56
N GLY A 46 3.01 -10.16 10.25
CA GLY A 46 2.27 -11.27 9.64
C GLY A 46 1.32 -10.81 8.52
N VAL A 47 0.63 -9.68 8.72
CA VAL A 47 -0.25 -9.08 7.71
C VAL A 47 0.56 -8.62 6.48
N ARG A 48 1.66 -7.90 6.70
CA ARG A 48 2.55 -7.40 5.64
C ARG A 48 3.09 -8.56 4.82
N ASP A 49 3.63 -9.58 5.47
CA ASP A 49 4.22 -10.72 4.78
C ASP A 49 3.18 -11.48 3.94
N GLU A 50 1.94 -11.58 4.43
CA GLU A 50 0.85 -12.17 3.66
C GLU A 50 0.42 -11.30 2.46
N ILE A 51 0.43 -9.97 2.61
CA ILE A 51 0.16 -9.04 1.50
C ILE A 51 1.22 -9.20 0.42
N VAL A 52 2.50 -9.06 0.78
CA VAL A 52 3.65 -9.16 -0.15
C VAL A 52 3.65 -10.49 -0.89
N LYS A 53 3.23 -11.59 -0.26
CA LYS A 53 3.13 -12.91 -0.91
C LYS A 53 1.99 -13.04 -1.92
N ARG A 54 0.91 -12.24 -1.81
CA ARG A 54 -0.33 -12.45 -2.57
C ARG A 54 -0.60 -11.40 -3.64
N ILE A 55 0.01 -10.22 -3.54
CA ILE A 55 -0.22 -9.14 -4.50
C ILE A 55 0.85 -9.15 -5.59
N ASP A 56 0.51 -8.62 -6.76
CA ASP A 56 1.50 -8.35 -7.80
C ASP A 56 2.33 -7.11 -7.41
N LEU A 57 3.63 -7.32 -7.27
CA LEU A 57 4.58 -6.30 -6.82
C LEU A 57 5.27 -5.57 -7.98
N THR A 58 4.96 -5.91 -9.24
CA THR A 58 5.60 -5.35 -10.45
C THR A 58 5.60 -3.82 -10.47
N HIS A 59 4.57 -3.19 -9.88
CA HIS A 59 4.42 -1.73 -9.83
C HIS A 59 4.39 -1.16 -8.40
N VAL A 60 4.68 -1.97 -7.39
CA VAL A 60 4.67 -1.58 -5.98
C VAL A 60 6.10 -1.26 -5.55
N PHE A 61 6.30 -0.07 -4.99
CA PHE A 61 7.58 0.36 -4.43
C PHE A 61 7.65 0.17 -2.92
N ALA A 62 6.53 0.35 -2.21
CA ALA A 62 6.49 0.16 -0.77
C ALA A 62 5.09 -0.19 -0.28
N VAL A 63 5.04 -0.95 0.82
CA VAL A 63 3.82 -1.25 1.57
C VAL A 63 4.09 -0.92 3.04
N GLY A 64 3.26 -0.09 3.64
CA GLY A 64 3.39 0.31 5.04
C GLY A 64 2.03 0.52 5.71
N CYS A 65 2.01 0.65 7.04
CA CYS A 65 0.81 0.91 7.82
C CYS A 65 1.00 2.19 8.65
N TYR A 66 0.11 3.15 8.46
CA TYR A 66 0.20 4.50 9.02
C TYR A 66 -1.17 5.00 9.43
N ARG A 67 -1.22 6.14 10.13
CA ARG A 67 -2.43 6.92 10.31
C ARG A 67 -2.35 8.12 9.37
N MET A 68 -3.37 8.29 8.54
CA MET A 68 -3.49 9.44 7.64
C MET A 68 -4.43 10.48 8.25
N GLU A 69 -3.87 11.54 8.79
CA GLU A 69 -4.64 12.67 9.27
C GLU A 69 -4.84 13.66 8.13
N THR A 70 -6.09 14.10 7.94
CA THR A 70 -6.41 15.24 7.10
C THR A 70 -6.63 16.45 7.99
N VAL A 71 -6.40 17.65 7.47
CA VAL A 71 -6.67 18.92 8.17
C VAL A 71 -8.09 18.96 8.75
N ASP A 72 -9.05 18.36 8.03
CA ASP A 72 -10.46 18.31 8.43
C ASP A 72 -10.77 17.30 9.55
N ASN A 73 -9.90 16.30 9.79
CA ASN A 73 -10.15 15.24 10.77
C ASN A 73 -8.88 14.77 11.50
N PRO A 74 -8.32 15.60 12.39
CA PRO A 74 -7.07 15.30 13.07
C PRO A 74 -7.23 14.31 14.23
N ARG A 75 -8.43 14.09 14.78
CA ARG A 75 -8.55 13.47 16.11
C ARG A 75 -8.60 11.94 16.14
N ARG A 76 -8.92 11.26 15.03
CA ARG A 76 -9.07 9.80 14.98
C ARG A 76 -8.84 9.22 13.59
N ALA A 77 -7.71 9.52 12.96
CA ALA A 77 -7.34 8.85 11.72
C ALA A 77 -7.20 7.33 11.98
N PRO A 78 -8.00 6.46 11.34
CA PRO A 78 -7.85 5.02 11.49
C PRO A 78 -6.51 4.57 10.89
N PRO A 79 -6.00 3.39 11.30
CA PRO A 79 -4.88 2.78 10.60
C PRO A 79 -5.21 2.56 9.12
N THR A 80 -4.26 2.86 8.27
CA THR A 80 -4.34 2.81 6.83
C THR A 80 -3.10 2.12 6.29
N ILE A 81 -3.31 1.06 5.52
CA ILE A 81 -2.27 0.45 4.70
C ILE A 81 -2.06 1.34 3.48
N ILE A 82 -0.85 1.84 3.34
CA ILE A 82 -0.42 2.63 2.20
C ILE A 82 0.35 1.70 1.26
N VAL A 83 -0.13 1.58 0.03
CA VAL A 83 0.57 0.93 -1.06
C VAL A 83 1.10 2.01 -2.01
N SER A 84 2.42 2.21 -1.98
CA SER A 84 3.09 3.21 -2.81
C SER A 84 3.59 2.56 -4.09
N GLY A 85 3.30 3.14 -5.25
CA GLY A 85 3.70 2.56 -6.54
C GLY A 85 3.14 3.29 -7.76
N ARG A 86 3.41 2.75 -8.96
CA ARG A 86 2.93 3.29 -10.26
C ARG A 86 1.55 2.69 -10.61
N HIS A 87 0.55 2.99 -9.80
CA HIS A 87 -0.78 2.36 -9.92
C HIS A 87 -1.74 3.03 -10.89
N THR A 88 -1.53 4.30 -11.25
CA THR A 88 -2.43 5.07 -12.11
C THR A 88 -2.56 4.52 -13.53
N ARG A 89 -1.49 3.89 -14.04
CA ARG A 89 -1.49 3.23 -15.34
C ARG A 89 -2.15 1.85 -15.33
N HIS A 90 -2.44 1.30 -14.14
CA HIS A 90 -2.86 -0.08 -13.93
C HIS A 90 -4.04 -0.18 -12.94
N LEU A 91 -5.15 0.52 -13.25
CA LEU A 91 -6.34 0.58 -12.38
C LEU A 91 -6.96 -0.80 -12.08
N ASN A 92 -6.89 -1.74 -13.01
CA ASN A 92 -7.39 -3.09 -12.79
C ASN A 92 -6.56 -3.83 -11.71
N THR A 93 -5.25 -3.60 -11.70
CA THR A 93 -4.33 -4.17 -10.72
C THR A 93 -4.56 -3.57 -9.33
N SER A 94 -4.80 -2.25 -9.23
CA SER A 94 -5.05 -1.63 -7.92
C SER A 94 -6.33 -2.15 -7.27
N LYS A 95 -7.40 -2.36 -8.04
CA LYS A 95 -8.64 -2.96 -7.53
C LYS A 95 -8.42 -4.39 -7.03
N SER A 96 -7.78 -5.24 -7.83
CA SER A 96 -7.47 -6.63 -7.44
C SER A 96 -6.57 -6.69 -6.19
N THR A 97 -5.57 -5.83 -6.10
CA THR A 97 -4.71 -5.66 -4.92
C THR A 97 -5.51 -5.22 -3.71
N THR A 98 -6.42 -4.26 -3.87
CA THR A 98 -7.31 -3.79 -2.79
C THR A 98 -8.17 -4.92 -2.24
N ASP A 99 -8.82 -5.67 -3.12
CA ASP A 99 -9.68 -6.80 -2.74
C ASP A 99 -8.88 -7.89 -2.01
N THR A 100 -7.67 -8.16 -2.49
CA THR A 100 -6.75 -9.12 -1.87
C THR A 100 -6.35 -8.67 -0.46
N ILE A 101 -5.95 -7.40 -0.29
CA ILE A 101 -5.60 -6.83 1.02
C ILE A 101 -6.80 -6.86 1.96
N ASN A 102 -7.99 -6.46 1.50
CA ASN A 102 -9.21 -6.50 2.29
C ASN A 102 -9.58 -7.91 2.74
N ALA A 103 -9.38 -8.92 1.88
CA ALA A 103 -9.59 -10.32 2.25
C ALA A 103 -8.59 -10.81 3.31
N ILE A 104 -7.35 -10.32 3.29
CA ILE A 104 -6.35 -10.57 4.35
C ILE A 104 -6.83 -9.90 5.65
N LEU A 105 -7.13 -8.60 5.61
CA LEU A 105 -7.59 -7.84 6.77
C LEU A 105 -8.83 -8.46 7.43
N LYS A 106 -9.79 -8.91 6.63
CA LYS A 106 -11.01 -9.56 7.13
C LYS A 106 -10.71 -10.85 7.89
N ARG A 107 -9.79 -11.70 7.41
CA ARG A 107 -9.40 -12.95 8.09
C ARG A 107 -8.71 -12.70 9.43
N HIS A 108 -8.00 -11.58 9.54
CA HIS A 108 -7.32 -11.12 10.75
C HIS A 108 -8.24 -10.31 11.69
N GLY A 109 -9.50 -10.08 11.31
CA GLY A 109 -10.44 -9.25 12.07
C GLY A 109 -10.00 -7.79 12.18
N LEU A 110 -9.43 -7.25 11.09
CA LEU A 110 -8.89 -5.88 10.93
C LEU A 110 -9.70 -5.08 9.90
N SER A 111 -11.01 -5.28 9.82
CA SER A 111 -11.90 -4.64 8.82
C SER A 111 -12.00 -3.12 8.93
N GLU A 112 -11.53 -2.53 10.04
CA GLU A 112 -11.50 -1.09 10.26
C GLU A 112 -10.28 -0.41 9.61
N VAL A 113 -9.27 -1.20 9.22
CA VAL A 113 -8.05 -0.71 8.57
C VAL A 113 -8.36 -0.34 7.13
N ARG A 114 -7.98 0.87 6.72
CA ARG A 114 -8.18 1.36 5.35
C ARG A 114 -7.03 0.91 4.44
N VAL A 115 -7.27 0.94 3.13
CA VAL A 115 -6.24 0.69 2.11
C VAL A 115 -6.23 1.86 1.15
N GLU A 116 -5.09 2.50 0.98
CA GLU A 116 -4.90 3.65 0.12
C GLU A 116 -3.70 3.45 -0.80
N PHE A 117 -3.84 3.86 -2.06
CA PHE A 117 -2.78 3.81 -3.04
C PHE A 117 -2.19 5.20 -3.22
N LEU A 118 -0.92 5.35 -2.88
CA LEU A 118 -0.20 6.60 -3.09
C LEU A 118 0.65 6.51 -4.35
N GLU A 119 0.37 7.41 -5.29
CA GLU A 119 1.27 7.65 -6.40
C GLU A 119 2.39 8.59 -5.95
N GLY A 120 3.47 8.00 -5.48
CA GLY A 120 4.69 8.73 -5.20
C GLY A 120 5.52 8.88 -6.47
N ARG A 121 5.77 10.13 -6.90
CA ARG A 121 7.04 10.42 -7.56
C ARG A 121 8.10 10.39 -6.46
N TYR A 122 8.54 9.21 -6.04
CA TYR A 122 9.80 9.09 -5.32
C TYR A 122 10.89 9.44 -6.34
N SER A 123 11.08 10.74 -6.57
CA SER A 123 12.31 11.25 -7.15
C SER A 123 13.38 10.88 -6.15
N ARG A 124 14.16 9.85 -6.47
CA ARG A 124 15.37 9.54 -5.75
C ARG A 124 16.27 10.74 -6.03
N ASN A 125 16.20 11.77 -5.21
CA ASN A 125 17.21 12.81 -5.18
C ASN A 125 18.46 12.14 -4.60
N THR A 126 19.18 11.42 -5.46
CA THR A 126 20.59 11.12 -5.26
C THR A 126 21.30 12.47 -5.41
N SER A 127 21.31 13.24 -4.34
CA SER A 127 22.09 14.47 -4.25
C SER A 127 23.13 14.25 -3.16
N ASP A 128 24.38 14.47 -3.56
CA ASP A 128 25.63 14.46 -2.79
C ASP A 128 26.19 13.13 -2.30
N GLU A 129 27.08 12.54 -3.12
CA GLU A 129 28.52 12.56 -2.77
C GLU A 129 29.31 13.01 -4.02
N GLU A 130 29.74 14.26 -3.96
CA GLU A 130 31.11 14.75 -4.18
C GLU A 130 31.96 14.15 -5.31
N SER A 131 32.49 15.07 -6.11
CA SER A 131 33.45 14.94 -7.20
C SER A 131 34.61 13.97 -6.95
N GLY A 132 34.83 13.06 -7.91
CA GLY A 132 36.10 12.42 -8.16
C GLY A 132 36.22 12.05 -9.63
N ASP A 133 36.97 12.84 -10.39
CA ASP A 133 37.44 12.50 -11.74
C ASP A 133 38.23 11.18 -11.69
N GLU A 134 37.78 10.09 -12.30
CA GLU A 134 38.64 9.03 -12.87
C GLU A 134 37.90 8.08 -13.84
N PRO A 135 38.61 7.43 -14.79
CA PRO A 135 38.08 7.10 -16.12
C PRO A 135 37.48 5.70 -16.28
N GLU A 136 36.68 5.59 -17.35
CA GLU A 136 35.88 4.47 -17.84
C GLU A 136 36.57 3.09 -17.84
N SER A 137 35.91 2.10 -17.20
CA SER A 137 36.13 0.68 -17.48
C SER A 137 34.85 0.09 -18.09
N LYS A 138 34.89 -0.17 -19.39
CA LYS A 138 33.88 -0.93 -20.14
C LYS A 138 33.75 -2.33 -19.55
N ARG A 139 32.56 -2.70 -19.07
CA ARG A 139 32.18 -4.11 -18.92
C ARG A 139 30.75 -4.33 -19.37
N ASP A 140 30.61 -5.47 -20.03
CA ASP A 140 29.53 -5.92 -20.86
C ASP A 140 28.17 -6.00 -20.18
N VAL A 141 27.17 -5.74 -21.03
CA VAL A 141 25.75 -5.95 -20.84
C VAL A 141 25.52 -7.45 -20.67
N ASP A 142 25.05 -7.86 -19.48
CA ASP A 142 24.51 -9.19 -19.27
C ASP A 142 23.17 -9.12 -18.50
N GLU A 143 22.32 -10.08 -18.81
CA GLU A 143 20.87 -10.03 -18.85
C GLU A 143 20.17 -9.81 -17.51
N THR A 144 19.15 -8.97 -17.56
CA THR A 144 18.21 -8.67 -16.48
C THR A 144 17.43 -9.93 -16.08
N ARG A 145 17.91 -10.58 -15.02
CA ARG A 145 17.17 -11.56 -14.20
C ARG A 145 15.80 -11.03 -13.76
N PRO A 146 14.80 -11.91 -13.59
CA PRO A 146 13.51 -11.52 -13.02
C PRO A 146 13.65 -11.10 -11.55
N GLY A 147 13.29 -9.84 -11.28
CA GLY A 147 12.75 -9.39 -9.99
C GLY A 147 13.59 -9.60 -8.74
N LYS A 148 14.83 -9.09 -8.70
CA LYS A 148 15.52 -8.87 -7.41
C LYS A 148 14.85 -7.72 -6.68
N PHE A 149 14.21 -7.99 -5.54
CA PHE A 149 13.78 -6.93 -4.62
C PHE A 149 15.01 -6.16 -4.15
N TYR A 150 15.04 -4.85 -4.38
CA TYR A 150 15.97 -3.99 -3.68
C TYR A 150 15.54 -3.98 -2.21
N HIS A 151 16.46 -4.33 -1.29
CA HIS A 151 16.27 -4.15 0.15
C HIS A 151 15.99 -2.68 0.56
N ASP A 152 16.08 -1.76 -0.42
CA ASP A 152 15.70 -0.35 -0.37
C ASP A 152 14.20 -0.07 -0.62
N VAL A 153 13.31 -1.05 -0.49
CA VAL A 153 11.91 -0.71 -0.17
C VAL A 153 11.98 0.09 1.12
N VAL A 154 11.90 1.42 0.98
CA VAL A 154 12.09 2.40 2.05
C VAL A 154 11.26 1.94 3.23
N ARG A 155 11.93 1.31 4.20
CA ARG A 155 11.43 1.11 5.55
C ARG A 155 11.37 2.51 6.12
N LEU A 156 10.35 3.29 5.75
CA LEU A 156 9.92 4.44 6.52
C LEU A 156 9.88 3.93 7.95
N ARG A 157 10.81 4.45 8.80
CA ARG A 157 11.21 3.85 10.08
C ARG A 157 10.03 3.14 10.72
N SER A 158 9.93 1.84 10.47
CA SER A 158 8.93 1.04 11.15
C SER A 158 9.33 1.04 12.62
N MET A 159 8.31 1.03 13.45
CA MET A 159 8.34 1.47 14.83
C MET A 159 9.50 0.86 15.65
N PRO A 160 9.98 1.56 16.70
CA PRO A 160 11.02 1.02 17.57
C PRO A 160 10.57 -0.34 18.14
N GLY A 161 11.24 -1.41 17.73
CA GLY A 161 10.93 -2.80 18.07
C GLY A 161 10.82 -3.79 16.91
N GLN A 162 10.87 -3.36 15.64
CA GLN A 162 10.68 -4.24 14.46
C GLN A 162 11.93 -4.45 13.57
N ASN A 163 13.14 -4.23 14.09
CA ASN A 163 14.36 -4.65 13.40
C ASN A 163 14.53 -6.18 13.50
N LEU A 164 13.83 -6.92 12.65
CA LEU A 164 14.30 -8.24 12.26
C LEU A 164 15.52 -8.04 11.36
N ALA A 165 16.69 -8.02 11.99
CA ALA A 165 17.93 -8.42 11.36
C ALA A 165 17.68 -9.79 10.74
N LEU A 166 17.68 -9.85 9.40
CA LEU A 166 17.89 -11.09 8.68
C LEU A 166 19.29 -11.54 9.06
N LYS A 167 19.37 -12.47 10.01
CA LYS A 167 20.58 -13.17 10.37
C LYS A 167 21.05 -13.88 9.10
N GLU A 168 22.16 -13.42 8.55
CA GLU A 168 22.84 -14.07 7.44
C GLU A 168 23.20 -15.49 7.89
N ASN A 169 22.64 -16.48 7.20
CA ASN A 169 23.09 -17.85 7.34
C ASN A 169 24.42 -17.95 6.61
N SER A 170 25.53 -17.73 7.32
CA SER A 170 26.85 -18.17 6.90
C SER A 170 26.82 -19.70 6.85
N SER A 171 26.73 -20.24 5.64
CA SER A 171 26.97 -21.66 5.40
C SER A 171 28.42 -21.99 5.75
N THR A 172 28.59 -23.02 6.55
CA THR A 172 29.88 -23.68 6.82
C THR A 172 30.06 -24.80 5.82
#